data_AF-A0A0F9XC34-F1
#
_entry.id   AF-A0A0F9XC34-F1
#
_cell.length_a   1.000
_cell.length_b   1.000
_cell.length_c   1.000
_cell.angle_alpha   90.00
_cell.angle_beta   90.00
_cell.angle_gamma   90.00
#
_symmetry.space_group_name_H-M   'P 1'
#
loop_
_entity.id
_entity.type
_entity.pdbx_description
1 polymer ?
#
loop_
_entity_poly.entity_id
_entity_poly.type
_entity_poly.pdbx_seq_one_letter_code
_entity_poly.pdbx_strand_id
1 'polypeptide(L)'
;MPDKMKEDAMELDYEKFEELMAFWKTMAHEMHVSWHEALEAASALPEGKRSLSEIQRLVIKARDSESFDLRFFNQKLPPEVSKWPNLITKEDVEQNMPMAFGRLLGMKEPETPMRNVWDKYYTPLASTREMGSIWETVASILRMLSLGERSWGYEFLEDTVKIQFRKFKAYLKQKRLLAPAIPAQRPQNSRLNPGVIAFYFGPQVENPDKYTWVARWTSQAAIDDFHSSPGFADWAASYVAPLATFTVLTCTAVHGDAIIPLEAPCTEFLFSYGADDDYLDARLDPFLKYVSDAKLPGMGGGITGELTPVNYVGVEQPEPKIAILLLGWTSLADHQAQRGEGKVIDKHIHYIRSGRKSVELFHVNLQKL
;
A
#
# COMPACT_ATOMS: atom_id res chain seq x y z
N MET A 1 -31.01 -31.00 -13.05
CA MET A 1 -30.02 -30.63 -12.02
C MET A 1 -29.19 -29.34 -12.28
N PRO A 2 -29.64 -28.30 -13.05
CA PRO A 2 -28.89 -27.02 -13.11
C PRO A 2 -29.47 -25.86 -12.29
N ASP A 3 -30.76 -25.85 -11.95
CA ASP A 3 -31.40 -24.63 -11.42
C ASP A 3 -31.12 -24.40 -9.93
N LYS A 4 -31.09 -25.47 -9.12
CA LYS A 4 -30.83 -25.37 -7.67
C LYS A 4 -29.43 -24.82 -7.35
N MET A 5 -28.39 -25.24 -8.09
CA MET A 5 -27.03 -24.71 -7.91
C MET A 5 -26.89 -23.24 -8.30
N LYS A 6 -27.72 -22.75 -9.23
CA LYS A 6 -27.72 -21.32 -9.60
C LYS A 6 -28.43 -20.47 -8.55
N GLU A 7 -29.49 -21.02 -7.98
CA GLU A 7 -30.26 -20.37 -6.90
C GLU A 7 -29.40 -20.26 -5.63
N ASP A 8 -28.75 -21.34 -5.22
CA ASP A 8 -27.84 -21.37 -4.06
C ASP A 8 -26.64 -20.40 -4.24
N ALA A 9 -26.10 -20.28 -5.46
CA ALA A 9 -24.99 -19.35 -5.75
C ALA A 9 -25.43 -17.87 -5.77
N MET A 10 -26.66 -17.60 -6.20
CA MET A 10 -27.24 -16.26 -6.23
C MET A 10 -27.60 -15.77 -4.82
N GLU A 11 -28.09 -16.67 -3.96
CA GLU A 11 -28.38 -16.39 -2.55
C GLU A 11 -27.09 -16.05 -1.78
N LEU A 12 -25.99 -16.79 -2.01
CA LEU A 12 -24.69 -16.52 -1.42
C LEU A 12 -24.08 -15.17 -1.88
N ASP A 13 -24.23 -14.80 -3.15
CA ASP A 13 -23.76 -13.50 -3.68
C ASP A 13 -24.54 -12.32 -3.05
N TYR A 14 -25.82 -12.52 -2.76
CA TYR A 14 -26.69 -11.54 -2.13
C TYR A 14 -26.37 -11.35 -0.64
N GLU A 15 -26.15 -12.43 0.12
CA GLU A 15 -25.74 -12.33 1.53
C GLU A 15 -24.40 -11.58 1.66
N LYS A 16 -23.42 -11.92 0.81
CA LYS A 16 -22.13 -11.23 0.78
C LYS A 16 -22.26 -9.75 0.37
N PHE A 17 -23.20 -9.42 -0.52
CA PHE A 17 -23.50 -8.02 -0.85
C PHE A 17 -23.97 -7.24 0.38
N GLU A 18 -24.93 -7.76 1.15
CA GLU A 18 -25.48 -7.07 2.32
C GLU A 18 -24.45 -6.93 3.45
N GLU A 19 -23.60 -7.93 3.66
CA GLU A 19 -22.47 -7.85 4.61
C GLU A 19 -21.51 -6.71 4.24
N LEU A 20 -21.10 -6.63 2.96
CA LEU A 20 -20.23 -5.57 2.47
C LEU A 20 -20.88 -4.19 2.58
N MET A 21 -22.19 -4.09 2.33
CA MET A 21 -22.93 -2.84 2.48
C MET A 21 -23.02 -2.40 3.95
N ALA A 22 -23.26 -3.32 4.88
CA ALA A 22 -23.26 -3.03 6.31
C ALA A 22 -21.89 -2.52 6.76
N PHE A 23 -20.82 -3.15 6.27
CA PHE A 23 -19.46 -2.71 6.50
C PHE A 23 -19.17 -1.32 5.91
N TRP A 24 -19.51 -1.09 4.64
CA TRP A 24 -19.28 0.17 3.93
C TRP A 24 -19.96 1.35 4.65
N LYS A 25 -21.14 1.14 5.24
CA LYS A 25 -21.85 2.15 6.05
C LYS A 25 -21.10 2.60 7.31
N THR A 26 -20.08 1.86 7.77
CA THR A 26 -19.25 2.24 8.92
C THR A 26 -18.09 3.18 8.56
N MET A 27 -17.94 3.51 7.27
CA MET A 27 -16.85 4.37 6.81
C MET A 27 -16.96 5.81 7.33
N ALA A 28 -15.81 6.37 7.69
CA ALA A 28 -15.72 7.71 8.27
C ALA A 28 -16.17 8.78 7.26
N HIS A 29 -16.86 9.82 7.72
CA HIS A 29 -17.39 10.89 6.86
C HIS A 29 -16.28 11.69 6.17
N GLU A 30 -15.05 11.65 6.68
CA GLU A 30 -13.89 12.31 6.10
C GLU A 30 -13.19 11.48 5.02
N MET A 31 -13.69 10.29 4.68
CA MET A 31 -13.23 9.55 3.51
C MET A 31 -13.54 10.29 2.23
N HIS A 32 -12.73 10.06 1.19
CA HIS A 32 -12.90 10.73 -0.09
C HIS A 32 -14.34 10.58 -0.61
N VAL A 33 -14.92 11.67 -1.13
CA VAL A 33 -16.36 11.77 -1.44
C VAL A 33 -16.88 10.66 -2.35
N SER A 34 -16.05 10.19 -3.29
CA SER A 34 -16.39 9.09 -4.20
C SER A 34 -16.74 7.79 -3.49
N TRP A 35 -16.22 7.55 -2.27
CA TRP A 35 -16.58 6.39 -1.46
C TRP A 35 -18.00 6.51 -0.90
N HIS A 36 -18.43 7.72 -0.56
CA HIS A 36 -19.80 8.00 -0.12
C HIS A 36 -20.79 7.93 -1.28
N GLU A 37 -20.40 8.48 -2.44
CA GLU A 37 -21.22 8.39 -3.66
C GLU A 37 -21.36 6.95 -4.15
N ALA A 38 -20.30 6.15 -4.05
CA ALA A 38 -20.35 4.73 -4.36
C ALA A 38 -21.22 3.96 -3.37
N LEU A 39 -21.20 4.29 -2.07
CA LEU A 39 -22.13 3.74 -1.08
C LEU A 39 -23.59 4.07 -1.41
N GLU A 40 -23.86 5.33 -1.75
CA GLU A 40 -25.19 5.80 -2.15
C GLU A 40 -25.66 5.05 -3.40
N ALA A 41 -24.80 4.93 -4.41
CA ALA A 41 -25.09 4.20 -5.64
C ALA A 41 -25.36 2.72 -5.39
N ALA A 42 -24.54 2.06 -4.55
CA ALA A 42 -24.72 0.67 -4.19
C ALA A 42 -26.02 0.46 -3.40
N SER A 43 -26.35 1.36 -2.47
CA SER A 43 -27.58 1.33 -1.68
C SER A 43 -28.84 1.50 -2.54
N ALA A 44 -28.71 2.20 -3.67
CA ALA A 44 -29.80 2.43 -4.62
C ALA A 44 -29.99 1.30 -5.64
N LEU A 45 -29.17 0.23 -5.62
CA LEU A 45 -29.30 -0.88 -6.55
C LEU A 45 -30.60 -1.67 -6.29
N PRO A 46 -31.39 -1.98 -7.35
CA PRO A 46 -32.54 -2.88 -7.22
C PRO A 46 -32.08 -4.29 -6.90
N GLU A 47 -32.91 -5.06 -6.21
CA GLU A 47 -32.59 -6.39 -5.66
C GLU A 47 -31.91 -7.33 -6.68
N GLY A 48 -32.45 -7.43 -7.90
CA GLY A 48 -31.87 -8.27 -8.97
C GLY A 48 -30.58 -7.75 -9.62
N LYS A 49 -30.03 -6.62 -9.15
CA LYS A 49 -28.73 -6.08 -9.58
C LYS A 49 -27.70 -6.02 -8.44
N ARG A 50 -28.08 -6.43 -7.22
CA ARG A 50 -27.17 -6.53 -6.08
C ARG A 50 -26.29 -7.75 -6.29
N SER A 51 -25.02 -7.50 -6.59
CA SER A 51 -24.02 -8.55 -6.77
C SER A 51 -22.66 -8.06 -6.29
N LEU A 52 -21.76 -9.01 -5.96
CA LEU A 52 -20.38 -8.67 -5.63
C LEU A 52 -19.66 -7.96 -6.76
N SER A 53 -19.94 -8.35 -8.01
CA SER A 53 -19.33 -7.72 -9.19
C SER A 53 -19.65 -6.23 -9.30
N GLU A 54 -20.86 -5.83 -8.94
CA GLU A 54 -21.30 -4.44 -9.00
C GLU A 54 -20.70 -3.61 -7.85
N ILE A 55 -20.60 -4.18 -6.65
CA ILE A 55 -19.84 -3.57 -5.54
C ILE A 55 -18.38 -3.35 -5.96
N GLN A 56 -17.72 -4.37 -6.51
CA GLN A 56 -16.32 -4.27 -6.94
C GLN A 56 -16.13 -3.15 -7.97
N ARG A 57 -17.04 -3.03 -8.95
CA ARG A 57 -17.03 -1.97 -9.95
C ARG A 57 -17.12 -0.58 -9.30
N LEU A 58 -18.00 -0.40 -8.32
CA LEU A 58 -18.17 0.86 -7.59
C LEU A 58 -16.96 1.19 -6.71
N VAL A 59 -16.36 0.19 -6.06
CA VAL A 59 -15.12 0.33 -5.28
C VAL A 59 -13.95 0.76 -6.15
N ILE A 60 -13.75 0.11 -7.30
CA ILE A 60 -12.68 0.48 -8.25
C ILE A 60 -12.87 1.92 -8.70
N LYS A 61 -14.09 2.31 -9.07
CA LYS A 61 -14.40 3.69 -9.46
C LYS A 61 -14.09 4.69 -8.34
N ALA A 62 -14.49 4.39 -7.11
CA ALA A 62 -14.23 5.26 -5.96
C ALA A 62 -12.72 5.43 -5.70
N ARG A 63 -11.97 4.32 -5.72
CA ARG A 63 -10.52 4.28 -5.56
C ARG A 63 -9.79 5.06 -6.65
N ASP A 64 -10.21 4.92 -7.89
CA ASP A 64 -9.58 5.57 -9.03
C ASP A 64 -9.79 7.09 -8.98
N SER A 65 -10.97 7.55 -8.56
CA SER A 65 -11.24 8.98 -8.29
C SER A 65 -10.39 9.53 -7.16
N GLU A 66 -10.25 8.82 -6.04
CA GLU A 66 -9.38 9.26 -4.94
C GLU A 66 -7.91 9.30 -5.38
N SER A 67 -7.47 8.29 -6.13
CA SER A 67 -6.11 8.20 -6.67
C SER A 67 -5.82 9.33 -7.65
N PHE A 68 -6.82 9.74 -8.43
CA PHE A 68 -6.71 10.89 -9.33
C PHE A 68 -6.38 12.17 -8.56
N ASP A 69 -7.12 12.47 -7.48
CA ASP A 69 -6.88 13.68 -6.68
C ASP A 69 -5.53 13.66 -5.96
N LEU A 70 -5.10 12.49 -5.45
CA LEU A 70 -3.76 12.36 -4.86
C LEU A 70 -2.64 12.55 -5.88
N ARG A 71 -2.79 11.97 -7.08
CA ARG A 71 -1.83 12.15 -8.18
C ARG A 71 -1.79 13.60 -8.64
N PHE A 72 -2.94 14.26 -8.73
CA PHE A 72 -3.03 15.68 -9.06
C PHE A 72 -2.14 16.52 -8.13
N PHE A 73 -2.24 16.33 -6.81
CA PHE A 73 -1.36 17.07 -5.90
C PHE A 73 0.12 16.67 -6.00
N ASN A 74 0.44 15.39 -6.20
CA ASN A 74 1.84 14.97 -6.38
C ASN A 74 2.47 15.57 -7.65
N GLN A 75 1.67 15.77 -8.70
CA GLN A 75 2.11 16.40 -9.94
C GLN A 75 2.22 17.93 -9.80
N LYS A 76 1.27 18.57 -9.09
CA LYS A 76 1.22 20.03 -8.95
C LYS A 76 2.15 20.57 -7.87
N LEU A 77 2.46 19.76 -6.86
CA LEU A 77 3.34 20.10 -5.74
C LEU A 77 4.53 19.12 -5.68
N PRO A 78 5.37 19.05 -6.74
CA PRO A 78 6.55 18.19 -6.71
C PRO A 78 7.58 18.69 -5.70
N PRO A 79 8.59 17.87 -5.33
CA PRO A 79 9.63 18.26 -4.39
C PRO A 79 10.42 19.50 -4.83
N GLU A 80 10.62 19.72 -6.13
CA GLU A 80 11.37 20.87 -6.64
C GLU A 80 10.47 22.10 -6.83
N VAL A 81 10.59 23.11 -5.95
CA VAL A 81 9.74 24.32 -6.00
C VAL A 81 10.01 25.22 -7.19
N SER A 82 11.20 25.16 -7.78
CA SER A 82 11.52 25.85 -9.03
C SER A 82 10.58 25.45 -10.19
N LYS A 83 9.91 24.29 -10.10
CA LYS A 83 8.91 23.84 -11.09
C LYS A 83 7.51 24.39 -10.85
N TRP A 84 7.19 24.85 -9.63
CA TRP A 84 5.84 25.26 -9.25
C TRP A 84 5.24 26.38 -10.10
N PRO A 85 5.99 27.45 -10.48
CA PRO A 85 5.45 28.49 -11.36
C PRO A 85 4.89 27.96 -12.70
N ASN A 86 5.47 26.88 -13.22
CA ASN A 86 5.07 26.29 -14.50
C ASN A 86 3.96 25.25 -14.35
N LEU A 87 3.73 24.76 -13.13
CA LEU A 87 2.80 23.65 -12.86
C LEU A 87 1.51 24.12 -12.20
N ILE A 88 1.57 25.17 -11.38
CA ILE A 88 0.44 25.70 -10.61
C ILE A 88 -0.11 26.92 -11.34
N THR A 89 -1.28 26.75 -11.93
CA THR A 89 -2.00 27.83 -12.60
C THR A 89 -2.89 28.59 -11.62
N LYS A 90 -3.33 29.79 -12.01
CA LYS A 90 -4.34 30.55 -11.25
C LYS A 90 -5.63 29.75 -11.05
N GLU A 91 -6.08 29.03 -12.07
CA GLU A 91 -7.26 28.16 -11.99
C GLU A 91 -7.06 27.01 -11.00
N ASP A 92 -5.84 26.47 -10.90
CA ASP A 92 -5.54 25.44 -9.91
C ASP A 92 -5.72 25.96 -8.48
N VAL A 93 -5.24 27.17 -8.20
CA VAL A 93 -5.34 27.78 -6.86
C VAL A 93 -6.77 28.20 -6.53
N GLU A 94 -7.48 28.80 -7.50
CA GLU A 94 -8.81 29.36 -7.28
C GLU A 94 -9.93 28.31 -7.31
N GLN A 95 -9.71 27.17 -7.99
CA GLN A 95 -10.75 26.17 -8.23
C GLN A 95 -10.27 24.72 -8.05
N ASN A 96 -9.28 24.24 -8.82
CA ASN A 96 -9.02 22.79 -8.87
C ASN A 96 -8.49 22.20 -7.55
N MET A 97 -7.53 22.87 -6.90
CA MET A 97 -6.98 22.45 -5.61
C MET A 97 -8.01 22.54 -4.48
N PRO A 98 -8.75 23.66 -4.30
CA PRO A 98 -9.88 23.71 -3.37
C PRO A 98 -10.85 22.54 -3.52
N MET A 99 -11.21 22.19 -4.75
CA MET A 99 -12.14 21.09 -5.05
C MET A 99 -11.54 19.73 -4.69
N ALA A 100 -10.30 19.46 -5.10
CA ALA A 100 -9.61 18.22 -4.78
C ALA A 100 -9.40 18.06 -3.25
N PHE A 101 -9.07 19.13 -2.53
CA PHE A 101 -9.03 19.08 -1.06
C PHE A 101 -10.40 18.80 -0.45
N GLY A 102 -11.46 19.42 -0.97
CA GLY A 102 -12.83 19.19 -0.53
C GLY A 102 -13.24 17.72 -0.66
N ARG A 103 -13.01 17.15 -1.85
CA ARG A 103 -13.28 15.75 -2.15
C ARG A 103 -12.48 14.79 -1.29
N LEU A 104 -11.19 15.05 -1.08
CA LEU A 104 -10.32 14.23 -0.20
C LEU A 104 -10.73 14.26 1.27
N LEU A 105 -11.52 15.25 1.69
CA LEU A 105 -12.08 15.37 3.04
C LEU A 105 -13.56 14.96 3.09
N GLY A 106 -14.07 14.28 2.05
CA GLY A 106 -15.42 13.74 2.02
C GLY A 106 -16.52 14.78 1.87
N MET A 107 -16.19 15.96 1.34
CA MET A 107 -17.17 17.00 1.08
C MET A 107 -17.62 16.93 -0.39
N LYS A 108 -18.94 16.91 -0.60
CA LYS A 108 -19.55 16.98 -1.94
C LYS A 108 -19.27 18.33 -2.58
N GLU A 109 -19.22 18.36 -3.88
CA GLU A 109 -19.06 19.59 -4.65
C GLU A 109 -20.29 20.48 -4.53
N PRO A 110 -20.15 21.81 -4.56
CA PRO A 110 -21.32 22.69 -4.62
C PRO A 110 -22.06 22.49 -5.95
N GLU A 111 -23.40 22.49 -5.91
CA GLU A 111 -24.24 22.36 -7.11
C GLU A 111 -24.02 23.51 -8.11
N THR A 112 -23.56 24.65 -7.62
CA THR A 112 -23.26 25.83 -8.44
C THR A 112 -21.77 26.15 -8.37
N PRO A 113 -21.10 26.37 -9.53
CA PRO A 113 -19.71 26.79 -9.56
C PRO A 113 -19.51 28.08 -8.77
N MET A 114 -18.56 28.07 -7.85
CA MET A 114 -18.31 29.21 -6.96
C MET A 114 -16.82 29.53 -6.89
N ARG A 115 -16.47 30.81 -7.01
CA ARG A 115 -15.11 31.29 -6.71
C ARG A 115 -14.84 31.25 -5.21
N ASN A 116 -13.62 30.91 -4.83
CA ASN A 116 -13.21 30.73 -3.44
C ASN A 116 -14.07 29.69 -2.73
N VAL A 117 -14.36 28.57 -3.42
CA VAL A 117 -15.17 27.47 -2.91
C VAL A 117 -14.66 26.95 -1.55
N TRP A 118 -13.36 27.03 -1.30
CA TRP A 118 -12.80 26.67 -0.01
C TRP A 118 -13.35 27.50 1.14
N ASP A 119 -13.28 28.83 1.04
CA ASP A 119 -13.68 29.72 2.12
C ASP A 119 -15.20 29.80 2.27
N LYS A 120 -15.91 29.82 1.13
CA LYS A 120 -17.36 30.06 1.12
C LYS A 120 -18.20 28.80 1.34
N TYR A 121 -17.67 27.63 1.00
CA TYR A 121 -18.43 26.38 1.01
C TYR A 121 -17.76 25.31 1.89
N TYR A 122 -16.49 24.96 1.64
CA TYR A 122 -15.86 23.86 2.38
C TYR A 122 -15.46 24.21 3.82
N THR A 123 -15.06 25.44 4.12
CA THR A 123 -14.67 25.86 5.48
C THR A 123 -15.82 25.75 6.48
N PRO A 124 -17.05 26.23 6.18
CA PRO A 124 -18.21 25.99 7.03
C PRO A 124 -18.51 24.48 7.23
N LEU A 125 -18.41 23.68 6.17
CA LEU A 125 -18.66 22.23 6.23
C LEU A 125 -17.60 21.49 7.06
N ALA A 126 -16.33 21.85 6.92
CA ALA A 126 -15.24 21.22 7.65
C ALA A 126 -15.28 21.58 9.15
N SER A 127 -15.71 22.80 9.47
CA SER A 127 -15.82 23.29 10.85
C SER A 127 -16.93 22.56 11.63
N THR A 128 -18.04 22.21 10.96
CA THR A 128 -19.16 21.49 11.57
C THR A 128 -18.91 19.98 11.75
N ARG A 129 -17.95 19.42 11.02
CA ARG A 129 -17.61 17.99 11.01
C ARG A 129 -16.49 17.60 11.99
N GLU A 130 -16.13 18.51 12.90
CA GLU A 130 -15.05 18.33 13.89
C GLU A 130 -13.74 17.79 13.29
N MET A 131 -13.38 18.22 12.08
CA MET A 131 -12.18 17.72 11.36
C MET A 131 -10.83 18.15 11.99
N GLY A 132 -10.83 18.57 13.26
CA GLY A 132 -9.67 19.13 13.96
C GLY A 132 -9.09 20.35 13.24
N SER A 133 -7.77 20.55 13.37
CA SER A 133 -7.04 21.66 12.72
C SER A 133 -6.70 21.38 11.24
N ILE A 134 -7.30 20.37 10.60
CA ILE A 134 -6.92 19.99 9.23
C ILE A 134 -7.41 20.98 8.19
N TRP A 135 -8.60 21.54 8.39
CA TRP A 135 -9.14 22.54 7.47
C TRP A 135 -8.32 23.83 7.52
N GLU A 136 -7.76 24.17 8.68
CA GLU A 136 -6.80 25.28 8.84
C GLU A 136 -5.50 25.01 8.07
N THR A 137 -5.03 23.76 8.09
CA THR A 137 -3.86 23.30 7.32
C THR A 137 -4.10 23.52 5.82
N VAL A 138 -5.26 23.11 5.31
CA VAL A 138 -5.61 23.32 3.89
C VAL A 138 -5.79 24.81 3.57
N ALA A 139 -6.50 25.57 4.41
CA ALA A 139 -6.65 27.00 4.25
C ALA A 139 -5.29 27.73 4.25
N SER A 140 -4.33 27.25 5.05
CA SER A 140 -2.95 27.75 5.04
C SER A 140 -2.26 27.46 3.71
N ILE A 141 -2.35 26.23 3.18
CA ILE A 141 -1.78 25.86 1.88
C ILE A 141 -2.35 26.76 0.77
N LEU A 142 -3.68 26.84 0.65
CA LEU A 142 -4.33 27.61 -0.42
C LEU A 142 -3.99 29.10 -0.37
N ARG A 143 -3.93 29.69 0.83
CA ARG A 143 -3.50 31.09 1.00
C ARG A 143 -2.06 31.29 0.57
N MET A 144 -1.15 30.40 0.94
CA MET A 144 0.26 30.50 0.54
C MET A 144 0.42 30.33 -0.96
N LEU A 145 -0.27 29.37 -1.58
CA LEU A 145 -0.21 29.21 -3.04
C LEU A 145 -0.76 30.44 -3.77
N SER A 146 -1.82 31.07 -3.25
CA SER A 146 -2.33 32.34 -3.80
C SER A 146 -1.33 33.50 -3.65
N LEU A 147 -0.60 33.58 -2.54
CA LEU A 147 0.46 34.59 -2.35
C LEU A 147 1.67 34.35 -3.26
N GLY A 148 2.06 33.08 -3.45
CA GLY A 148 3.13 32.68 -4.36
C GLY A 148 2.80 33.01 -5.83
N GLU A 149 1.55 32.77 -6.24
CA GLU A 149 1.04 33.11 -7.57
C GLU A 149 1.00 34.63 -7.83
N ARG A 150 0.62 35.42 -6.82
CA ARG A 150 0.34 36.85 -7.00
C ARG A 150 1.51 37.79 -6.77
N SER A 151 2.49 37.43 -5.93
CA SER A 151 3.37 38.47 -5.39
C SER A 151 4.79 38.03 -5.02
N TRP A 152 4.99 36.91 -4.32
CA TRP A 152 6.26 36.66 -3.60
C TRP A 152 7.15 35.58 -4.23
N GLY A 153 6.66 34.88 -5.26
CA GLY A 153 7.31 33.68 -5.77
C GLY A 153 7.16 32.50 -4.78
N TYR A 154 7.15 31.27 -5.31
CA TYR A 154 6.91 30.09 -4.48
C TYR A 154 8.10 29.69 -3.59
N GLU A 155 9.31 30.14 -3.92
CA GLU A 155 10.57 29.81 -3.21
C GLU A 155 10.52 30.23 -1.74
N PHE A 156 9.94 31.39 -1.42
CA PHE A 156 9.82 31.86 -0.04
C PHE A 156 8.75 31.13 0.78
N LEU A 157 7.85 30.41 0.11
CA LEU A 157 6.69 29.73 0.72
C LEU A 157 6.85 28.21 0.75
N GLU A 158 7.92 27.70 0.14
CA GLU A 158 8.25 26.29 -0.05
C GLU A 158 8.10 25.47 1.24
N ASP A 159 8.88 25.82 2.26
CA ASP A 159 8.96 25.04 3.49
C ASP A 159 7.62 24.99 4.19
N THR A 160 6.91 26.12 4.22
CA THR A 160 5.62 26.20 4.90
C THR A 160 4.56 25.38 4.16
N VAL A 161 4.46 25.49 2.83
CA VAL A 161 3.53 24.68 2.03
C VAL A 161 3.86 23.19 2.19
N LYS A 162 5.15 22.81 2.13
CA LYS A 162 5.58 21.41 2.31
C LYS A 162 5.23 20.87 3.70
N ILE A 163 5.47 21.64 4.76
CA ILE A 163 5.13 21.24 6.14
C ILE A 163 3.63 21.03 6.27
N GLN A 164 2.81 21.98 5.82
CA GLN A 164 1.35 21.86 5.91
C GLN A 164 0.85 20.70 5.05
N PHE A 165 1.39 20.51 3.85
CA PHE A 165 0.98 19.41 2.98
C PHE A 165 1.40 18.04 3.53
N ARG A 166 2.53 17.93 4.24
CA ARG A 166 2.89 16.72 5.01
C ARG A 166 1.90 16.45 6.14
N LYS A 167 1.48 17.47 6.89
CA LYS A 167 0.43 17.33 7.91
C LYS A 167 -0.89 16.86 7.30
N PHE A 168 -1.26 17.42 6.15
CA PHE A 168 -2.43 16.99 5.39
C PHE A 168 -2.35 15.53 4.97
N LYS A 169 -1.23 15.10 4.36
CA LYS A 169 -1.00 13.70 4.00
C LYS A 169 -1.00 12.77 5.21
N ALA A 170 -0.44 13.20 6.34
CA ALA A 170 -0.45 12.43 7.58
C ALA A 170 -1.87 12.27 8.13
N TYR A 171 -2.70 13.31 8.08
CA TYR A 171 -4.12 13.23 8.45
C TYR A 171 -4.88 12.27 7.54
N LEU A 172 -4.72 12.39 6.21
CA LEU A 172 -5.34 11.46 5.27
C LEU A 172 -4.88 10.03 5.54
N LYS A 173 -3.59 9.82 5.83
CA LYS A 173 -3.07 8.50 6.20
C LYS A 173 -3.71 8.01 7.50
N GLN A 174 -3.76 8.83 8.55
CA GLN A 174 -4.39 8.45 9.83
C GLN A 174 -5.88 8.13 9.68
N LYS A 175 -6.60 8.92 8.88
CA LYS A 175 -8.04 8.72 8.64
C LYS A 175 -8.32 7.58 7.68
N ARG A 176 -7.47 7.31 6.70
CA ARG A 176 -7.48 6.05 5.92
C ARG A 176 -7.05 4.86 6.76
N LEU A 177 -6.24 5.11 7.78
CA LEU A 177 -5.93 4.15 8.82
C LEU A 177 -7.05 4.05 9.89
N LEU A 178 -8.16 4.77 9.75
CA LEU A 178 -9.36 4.64 10.57
C LEU A 178 -10.60 4.34 9.71
N ALA A 179 -10.48 4.52 8.39
CA ALA A 179 -11.37 4.01 7.39
C ALA A 179 -11.37 2.48 7.50
N PRO A 180 -12.54 1.87 7.71
CA PRO A 180 -12.71 0.45 7.47
C PRO A 180 -12.38 0.20 6.00
N ALA A 181 -11.22 -0.39 5.73
CA ALA A 181 -10.90 -0.91 4.42
C ALA A 181 -12.01 -1.91 4.03
N ILE A 182 -12.81 -1.62 3.00
CA ILE A 182 -13.72 -2.60 2.37
C ILE A 182 -12.87 -3.87 2.14
N PRO A 183 -13.27 -5.03 2.68
CA PRO A 183 -12.42 -5.96 3.42
C PRO A 183 -11.19 -6.45 2.65
N ALA A 184 -10.20 -5.57 2.54
CA ALA A 184 -8.83 -5.89 2.86
C ALA A 184 -8.77 -5.85 4.38
N GLN A 185 -9.18 -6.96 5.01
CA GLN A 185 -9.17 -7.09 6.45
C GLN A 185 -7.78 -6.72 6.95
N ARG A 186 -7.70 -5.58 7.64
CA ARG A 186 -6.69 -5.43 8.67
C ARG A 186 -6.92 -6.54 9.68
N PRO A 187 -5.88 -7.29 10.05
CA PRO A 187 -5.86 -7.94 11.35
C PRO A 187 -5.65 -6.86 12.42
N GLN A 188 -6.67 -6.03 12.66
CA GLN A 188 -6.67 -5.06 13.75
C GLN A 188 -7.29 -5.59 15.05
N ASN A 189 -7.53 -6.89 15.12
CA ASN A 189 -7.66 -7.58 16.40
C ASN A 189 -6.46 -8.51 16.55
N SER A 190 -5.52 -8.12 17.41
CA SER A 190 -4.56 -9.05 18.03
C SER A 190 -5.25 -10.20 18.80
N ARG A 191 -6.59 -10.16 18.90
CA ARG A 191 -7.45 -11.24 19.40
C ARG A 191 -7.93 -12.25 18.35
N LEU A 192 -7.79 -11.97 17.04
CA LEU A 192 -8.32 -12.85 15.97
C LEU A 192 -7.24 -13.69 15.26
N ASN A 193 -5.96 -13.29 15.28
CA ASN A 193 -4.87 -14.09 14.72
C ASN A 193 -3.82 -14.36 15.81
N PRO A 194 -4.03 -15.39 16.66
CA PRO A 194 -3.07 -15.77 17.69
C PRO A 194 -1.68 -15.98 17.07
N GLY A 195 -0.67 -15.33 17.63
CA GLY A 195 0.71 -15.56 17.23
C GLY A 195 1.26 -14.64 16.13
N VAL A 196 0.53 -13.64 15.63
CA VAL A 196 1.19 -12.58 14.85
C VAL A 196 2.02 -11.68 15.77
N ILE A 197 3.27 -11.42 15.39
CA ILE A 197 4.19 -10.48 16.06
C ILE A 197 4.08 -9.08 15.46
N ALA A 198 4.16 -8.97 14.12
CA ALA A 198 4.20 -7.68 13.42
C ALA A 198 3.86 -7.83 11.94
N PHE A 199 3.37 -6.74 11.32
CA PHE A 199 3.21 -6.64 9.88
C PHE A 199 4.13 -5.57 9.31
N TYR A 200 4.60 -5.81 8.10
CA TYR A 200 5.45 -4.90 7.34
C TYR A 200 4.84 -4.71 5.95
N PHE A 201 4.80 -3.49 5.46
CA PHE A 201 4.18 -3.18 4.17
C PHE A 201 4.92 -2.05 3.45
N GLY A 202 5.09 -2.18 2.14
CA GLY A 202 5.60 -1.10 1.31
C GLY A 202 5.51 -1.38 -0.19
N PRO A 203 5.54 -0.34 -1.04
CA PRO A 203 5.70 -0.50 -2.49
C PRO A 203 7.13 -0.93 -2.84
N GLN A 204 7.29 -1.69 -3.93
CA GLN A 204 8.61 -1.99 -4.49
C GLN A 204 9.22 -0.72 -5.09
N VAL A 205 10.52 -0.54 -4.90
CA VAL A 205 11.24 0.64 -5.40
C VAL A 205 11.38 0.58 -6.93
N GLU A 206 11.66 -0.59 -7.49
CA GLU A 206 11.79 -0.82 -8.93
C GLU A 206 10.45 -0.79 -9.66
N ASN A 207 9.36 -1.13 -8.97
CA ASN A 207 8.01 -1.12 -9.53
C ASN A 207 7.00 -0.66 -8.48
N PRO A 208 6.75 0.66 -8.37
CA PRO A 208 5.86 1.21 -7.34
C PRO A 208 4.39 0.77 -7.42
N ASP A 209 3.97 0.13 -8.51
CA ASP A 209 2.63 -0.45 -8.65
C ASP A 209 2.54 -1.85 -8.01
N LYS A 210 3.67 -2.47 -7.67
CA LYS A 210 3.75 -3.71 -6.88
C LYS A 210 3.99 -3.39 -5.41
N TYR A 211 3.30 -4.13 -4.55
CA TYR A 211 3.41 -4.00 -3.10
C TYR A 211 3.88 -5.30 -2.47
N THR A 212 4.66 -5.18 -1.41
CA THR A 212 5.14 -6.30 -0.61
C THR A 212 4.60 -6.18 0.80
N TRP A 213 4.06 -7.29 1.29
CA TRP A 213 3.55 -7.43 2.65
C TRP A 213 4.24 -8.62 3.30
N VAL A 214 4.71 -8.43 4.54
CA VAL A 214 5.37 -9.48 5.32
C VAL A 214 4.73 -9.53 6.70
N ALA A 215 4.34 -10.72 7.13
CA ALA A 215 3.85 -10.97 8.48
C ALA A 215 4.90 -11.78 9.25
N ARG A 216 5.26 -11.33 10.45
CA ARG A 216 6.07 -12.10 11.39
C ARG A 216 5.17 -12.80 12.38
N TRP A 217 5.46 -14.06 12.65
CA TRP A 217 4.67 -14.91 13.53
C TRP A 217 5.54 -15.48 14.66
N THR A 218 4.91 -15.87 15.76
CA THR A 218 5.55 -16.45 16.95
C THR A 218 6.08 -17.85 16.70
N SER A 219 5.49 -18.57 15.74
CA SER A 219 5.88 -19.92 15.36
C SER A 219 5.30 -20.32 14.01
N GLN A 220 5.84 -21.38 13.41
CA GLN A 220 5.26 -22.01 12.22
C GLN A 220 3.83 -22.52 12.49
N ALA A 221 3.59 -23.09 13.68
CA ALA A 221 2.25 -23.57 14.06
C ALA A 221 1.19 -22.44 14.02
N ALA A 222 1.55 -21.22 14.42
CA ALA A 222 0.65 -20.08 14.32
C ALA A 222 0.34 -19.67 12.87
N ILE A 223 1.29 -19.86 11.95
CA ILE A 223 1.09 -19.65 10.51
C ILE A 223 0.14 -20.72 9.97
N ASP A 224 0.40 -21.98 10.29
CA ASP A 224 -0.37 -23.12 9.83
C ASP A 224 -1.83 -23.06 10.34
N ASP A 225 -2.02 -22.69 11.61
CA ASP A 225 -3.33 -22.45 12.24
C ASP A 225 -4.09 -21.32 11.53
N PHE A 226 -3.41 -20.23 11.17
CA PHE A 226 -4.01 -19.13 10.43
C PHE A 226 -4.43 -19.55 9.01
N HIS A 227 -3.56 -20.24 8.27
CA HIS A 227 -3.87 -20.72 6.93
C HIS A 227 -4.98 -21.79 6.92
N SER A 228 -5.11 -22.55 8.01
CA SER A 228 -6.14 -23.57 8.18
C SER A 228 -7.44 -23.02 8.80
N SER A 229 -7.46 -21.73 9.18
CA SER A 229 -8.60 -21.15 9.87
C SER A 229 -9.85 -21.05 8.98
N PRO A 230 -11.06 -21.29 9.53
CA PRO A 230 -12.30 -21.02 8.81
C PRO A 230 -12.37 -19.54 8.42
N GLY A 231 -12.33 -19.26 7.11
CA GLY A 231 -12.32 -17.90 6.57
C GLY A 231 -11.00 -17.47 5.94
N PHE A 232 -9.90 -18.24 6.06
CA PHE A 232 -8.65 -17.90 5.35
C PHE A 232 -8.84 -17.84 3.84
N ALA A 233 -9.57 -18.80 3.25
CA ALA A 233 -9.85 -18.81 1.81
C ALA A 233 -10.69 -17.59 1.38
N ASP A 234 -11.73 -17.25 2.14
CA ASP A 234 -12.57 -16.06 1.86
C ASP A 234 -11.79 -14.75 2.07
N TRP A 235 -10.95 -14.68 3.11
CA TRP A 235 -10.05 -13.55 3.35
C TRP A 235 -9.02 -13.40 2.23
N ALA A 236 -8.37 -14.50 1.85
CA ALA A 236 -7.40 -14.50 0.76
C ALA A 236 -8.09 -14.06 -0.54
N ALA A 237 -9.29 -14.57 -0.83
CA ALA A 237 -10.09 -14.17 -1.98
C ALA A 237 -10.52 -12.69 -1.93
N SER A 238 -10.92 -12.17 -0.76
CA SER A 238 -11.32 -10.77 -0.62
C SER A 238 -10.14 -9.81 -0.74
N TYR A 239 -8.99 -10.20 -0.19
CA TYR A 239 -7.75 -9.43 -0.23
C TYR A 239 -7.21 -9.29 -1.66
N VAL A 240 -7.42 -10.31 -2.49
CA VAL A 240 -6.81 -10.41 -3.81
C VAL A 240 -7.74 -10.06 -4.96
N ALA A 241 -9.06 -10.03 -4.71
CA ALA A 241 -10.05 -9.60 -5.70
C ALA A 241 -9.72 -8.28 -6.43
N PRO A 242 -9.14 -7.23 -5.78
CA PRO A 242 -8.79 -6.00 -6.49
C PRO A 242 -7.41 -6.02 -7.16
N LEU A 243 -6.63 -7.10 -7.02
CA LEU A 243 -5.27 -7.21 -7.52
C LEU A 243 -5.26 -7.92 -8.88
N ALA A 244 -4.60 -7.33 -9.88
CA ALA A 244 -4.41 -7.99 -11.17
C ALA A 244 -3.55 -9.27 -11.04
N THR A 245 -2.63 -9.27 -10.07
CA THR A 245 -1.70 -10.37 -9.78
C THR A 245 -1.39 -10.43 -8.29
N PHE A 246 -1.28 -11.62 -7.69
CA PHE A 246 -0.72 -11.80 -6.36
C PHE A 246 -0.08 -13.18 -6.15
N THR A 247 0.79 -13.27 -5.14
CA THR A 247 1.35 -14.53 -4.65
C THR A 247 1.48 -14.46 -3.13
N VAL A 248 0.93 -15.47 -2.44
CA VAL A 248 1.11 -15.69 -1.01
C VAL A 248 2.10 -16.82 -0.82
N LEU A 249 3.15 -16.53 -0.07
CA LEU A 249 4.23 -17.45 0.25
C LEU A 249 4.27 -17.65 1.77
N THR A 250 4.52 -18.87 2.21
CA THR A 250 4.75 -19.20 3.62
C THR A 250 6.16 -19.71 3.84
N CYS A 251 6.77 -19.37 4.96
CA CYS A 251 8.08 -19.91 5.31
C CYS A 251 7.97 -21.39 5.69
N THR A 252 8.97 -22.17 5.30
CA THR A 252 9.17 -23.55 5.76
C THR A 252 10.47 -23.70 6.56
N ALA A 253 11.47 -22.86 6.27
CA ALA A 253 12.72 -22.77 7.00
C ALA A 253 13.23 -21.33 6.99
N VAL A 254 13.92 -20.92 8.06
CA VAL A 254 14.47 -19.57 8.21
C VAL A 254 15.75 -19.61 9.04
N HIS A 255 16.84 -19.02 8.55
CA HIS A 255 18.11 -18.89 9.25
C HIS A 255 18.49 -17.42 9.47
N GLY A 256 18.57 -17.01 10.75
CA GLY A 256 18.92 -15.65 11.16
C GLY A 256 17.76 -14.88 11.82
N ASP A 257 17.98 -13.59 12.06
CA ASP A 257 16.98 -12.70 12.66
C ASP A 257 16.31 -11.83 11.60
N ALA A 258 15.00 -11.99 11.42
CA ALA A 258 14.20 -11.25 10.46
C ALA A 258 14.01 -9.78 10.83
N ILE A 259 14.21 -9.40 12.10
CA ILE A 259 14.03 -8.01 12.55
C ILE A 259 14.94 -7.07 11.77
N ILE A 260 16.22 -7.43 11.65
CA ILE A 260 17.25 -6.57 11.06
C ILE A 260 16.89 -6.17 9.62
N PRO A 261 16.65 -7.10 8.68
CA PRO A 261 16.29 -6.73 7.32
C PRO A 261 14.90 -6.09 7.23
N LEU A 262 13.91 -6.50 8.04
CA LEU A 262 12.54 -5.98 7.93
C LEU A 262 12.34 -4.59 8.54
N GLU A 263 13.19 -4.19 9.49
CA GLU A 263 13.17 -2.85 10.11
C GLU A 263 14.24 -1.91 9.52
N ALA A 264 14.99 -2.36 8.51
CA ALA A 264 15.91 -1.52 7.78
C ALA A 264 15.16 -0.44 6.95
N PRO A 265 15.73 0.76 6.76
CA PRO A 265 15.15 1.79 5.91
C PRO A 265 14.87 1.34 4.47
N CYS A 266 15.68 0.40 3.96
CA CYS A 266 15.54 -0.22 2.66
C CYS A 266 15.84 -1.72 2.78
N THR A 267 14.89 -2.58 2.42
CA THR A 267 15.06 -4.04 2.44
C THR A 267 15.20 -4.55 1.01
N GLU A 268 16.29 -5.26 0.73
CA GLU A 268 16.44 -6.03 -0.50
C GLU A 268 15.77 -7.39 -0.34
N PHE A 269 14.94 -7.76 -1.31
CA PHE A 269 14.36 -9.08 -1.46
C PHE A 269 15.01 -9.76 -2.66
N LEU A 270 15.56 -10.95 -2.46
CA LEU A 270 16.04 -11.82 -3.54
C LEU A 270 15.34 -13.17 -3.44
N PHE A 271 14.52 -13.47 -4.44
CA PHE A 271 13.85 -14.75 -4.61
C PHE A 271 14.60 -15.60 -5.62
N SER A 272 14.89 -16.84 -5.24
CA SER A 272 15.48 -17.87 -6.07
C SER A 272 14.46 -18.95 -6.35
N TYR A 273 13.83 -18.93 -7.53
CA TYR A 273 12.76 -19.86 -7.89
C TYR A 273 13.32 -21.14 -8.52
N GLY A 274 12.72 -22.27 -8.18
CA GLY A 274 13.15 -23.59 -8.65
C GLY A 274 14.56 -23.90 -8.18
N ALA A 275 14.85 -23.61 -6.92
CA ALA A 275 16.15 -23.81 -6.30
C ALA A 275 16.42 -25.31 -6.04
N ASP A 276 17.70 -25.71 -6.11
CA ASP A 276 18.17 -27.06 -5.77
C ASP A 276 17.87 -27.40 -4.30
N ASP A 277 17.90 -28.70 -3.97
CA ASP A 277 17.42 -29.13 -2.65
C ASP A 277 18.23 -28.62 -1.46
N ASP A 278 19.52 -28.43 -1.66
CA ASP A 278 20.48 -27.92 -0.68
C ASP A 278 20.77 -26.42 -0.87
N TYR A 279 20.01 -25.71 -1.72
CA TYR A 279 20.34 -24.35 -2.11
C TYR A 279 20.40 -23.37 -0.93
N LEU A 280 19.53 -23.52 0.07
CA LEU A 280 19.57 -22.71 1.27
C LEU A 280 20.93 -22.85 1.98
N ASP A 281 21.26 -24.09 2.40
CA ASP A 281 22.42 -24.40 3.23
C ASP A 281 23.75 -24.32 2.47
N ALA A 282 23.78 -24.80 1.23
CA ALA A 282 25.01 -24.90 0.44
C ALA A 282 25.34 -23.61 -0.32
N ARG A 283 24.38 -22.66 -0.43
CA ARG A 283 24.56 -21.47 -1.28
C ARG A 283 24.14 -20.16 -0.61
N LEU A 284 22.87 -19.99 -0.25
CA LEU A 284 22.41 -18.71 0.31
C LEU A 284 23.08 -18.40 1.65
N ASP A 285 23.19 -19.40 2.52
CA ASP A 285 23.79 -19.25 3.85
C ASP A 285 25.28 -18.88 3.78
N PRO A 286 26.13 -19.59 3.00
CA PRO A 286 27.50 -19.15 2.74
C PRO A 286 27.58 -17.74 2.17
N PHE A 287 26.73 -17.40 1.19
CA PHE A 287 26.72 -16.05 0.62
C PHE A 287 26.42 -14.99 1.69
N LEU A 288 25.34 -15.15 2.44
CA LEU A 288 24.98 -14.23 3.52
C LEU A 288 26.11 -14.12 4.55
N LYS A 289 26.75 -15.24 4.90
CA LYS A 289 27.89 -15.26 5.81
C LYS A 289 29.04 -14.40 5.30
N TYR A 290 29.51 -14.60 4.06
CA TYR A 290 30.62 -13.82 3.50
C TYR A 290 30.33 -12.32 3.41
N VAL A 291 29.10 -11.97 3.01
CA VAL A 291 28.67 -10.57 2.89
C VAL A 291 28.55 -9.93 4.28
N SER A 292 28.02 -10.66 5.28
CA SER A 292 27.90 -10.18 6.66
C SER A 292 29.25 -10.03 7.36
N ASP A 293 30.16 -11.00 7.20
CA ASP A 293 31.51 -10.97 7.78
C ASP A 293 32.33 -9.78 7.25
N ALA A 294 32.08 -9.37 6.01
CA ALA A 294 32.72 -8.23 5.39
C ALA A 294 32.28 -6.86 5.94
N LYS A 295 31.18 -6.81 6.73
CA LYS A 295 30.64 -5.59 7.35
C LYS A 295 30.50 -4.46 6.33
N LEU A 296 29.76 -4.72 5.26
CA LEU A 296 29.63 -3.77 4.15
C LEU A 296 29.03 -2.44 4.62
N PRO A 297 29.55 -1.29 4.16
CA PRO A 297 28.97 0.01 4.47
C PRO A 297 27.48 0.06 4.11
N GLY A 298 26.66 0.46 5.08
CA GLY A 298 25.22 0.62 4.93
C GLY A 298 24.39 -0.67 5.09
N MET A 299 25.01 -1.85 5.16
CA MET A 299 24.32 -3.12 5.41
C MET A 299 24.14 -3.35 6.92
N GLY A 300 22.90 -3.58 7.35
CA GLY A 300 22.57 -3.89 8.75
C GLY A 300 22.67 -5.39 9.08
N GLY A 301 22.40 -6.24 8.10
CA GLY A 301 22.38 -7.70 8.24
C GLY A 301 21.39 -8.33 7.26
N GLY A 302 21.13 -9.62 7.42
CA GLY A 302 20.21 -10.33 6.55
C GLY A 302 19.73 -11.65 7.12
N ILE A 303 18.84 -12.28 6.37
CA ILE A 303 18.23 -13.56 6.70
C ILE A 303 18.05 -14.37 5.43
N THR A 304 18.13 -15.67 5.56
CA THR A 304 17.83 -16.62 4.49
C THR A 304 16.65 -17.50 4.90
N GLY A 305 15.95 -18.04 3.92
CA GLY A 305 14.88 -18.99 4.20
C GLY A 305 14.38 -19.71 2.97
N GLU A 306 13.46 -20.62 3.20
CA GLU A 306 12.70 -21.31 2.16
C GLU A 306 11.23 -20.96 2.30
N LEU A 307 10.60 -20.78 1.15
CA LEU A 307 9.21 -20.42 1.00
C LEU A 307 8.49 -21.43 0.11
N THR A 308 7.22 -21.69 0.44
CA THR A 308 6.31 -22.45 -0.42
C THR A 308 5.10 -21.59 -0.82
N PRO A 309 4.62 -21.71 -2.08
CA PRO A 309 3.41 -21.03 -2.51
C PRO A 309 2.18 -21.61 -1.83
N VAL A 310 1.36 -20.74 -1.25
CA VAL A 310 0.07 -21.12 -0.62
C VAL A 310 -1.10 -20.71 -1.50
N ASN A 311 -1.01 -19.57 -2.18
CA ASN A 311 -2.06 -19.08 -3.07
C ASN A 311 -1.48 -18.11 -4.11
N TYR A 312 -2.05 -18.06 -5.31
CA TYR A 312 -1.60 -17.17 -6.38
C TYR A 312 -2.71 -16.97 -7.43
N VAL A 313 -2.82 -15.75 -7.98
CA VAL A 313 -3.73 -15.42 -9.09
C VAL A 313 -3.05 -14.47 -10.06
N GLY A 314 -3.36 -14.62 -11.35
CA GLY A 314 -2.88 -13.74 -12.40
C GLY A 314 -1.38 -13.86 -12.70
N VAL A 315 -0.71 -14.84 -12.08
CA VAL A 315 0.71 -15.14 -12.27
C VAL A 315 0.88 -16.59 -12.69
N GLU A 316 2.01 -16.91 -13.33
CA GLU A 316 2.42 -18.30 -13.50
C GLU A 316 2.58 -18.96 -12.14
N GLN A 317 2.20 -20.24 -12.05
CA GLN A 317 2.36 -21.02 -10.82
C GLN A 317 3.81 -20.92 -10.36
N PRO A 318 4.08 -20.40 -9.14
CA PRO A 318 5.45 -20.30 -8.68
C PRO A 318 6.06 -21.69 -8.52
N GLU A 319 7.34 -21.80 -8.85
CA GLU A 319 8.10 -23.05 -8.73
C GLU A 319 8.05 -23.59 -7.29
N PRO A 320 7.94 -24.92 -7.08
CA PRO A 320 7.64 -25.51 -5.77
C PRO A 320 8.76 -25.37 -4.73
N LYS A 321 9.93 -24.84 -5.08
CA LYS A 321 11.04 -24.56 -4.18
C LYS A 321 11.58 -23.16 -4.38
N ILE A 322 11.29 -22.28 -3.43
CA ILE A 322 11.65 -20.86 -3.47
C ILE A 322 12.58 -20.58 -2.30
N ALA A 323 13.84 -20.29 -2.57
CA ALA A 323 14.76 -19.81 -1.54
C ALA A 323 14.77 -18.28 -1.52
N ILE A 324 14.75 -17.68 -0.35
CA ILE A 324 14.73 -16.22 -0.17
C ILE A 324 15.96 -15.76 0.59
N LEU A 325 16.50 -14.62 0.18
CA LEU A 325 17.47 -13.82 0.92
C LEU A 325 16.87 -12.43 1.13
N LEU A 326 16.83 -11.96 2.37
CA LEU A 326 16.56 -10.55 2.67
C LEU A 326 17.80 -9.89 3.24
N LEU A 327 18.14 -8.71 2.72
CA LEU A 327 19.22 -7.87 3.26
C LEU A 327 18.68 -6.50 3.67
N GLY A 328 19.05 -6.07 4.87
CA GLY A 328 18.72 -4.74 5.38
C GLY A 328 19.79 -3.73 5.00
N TRP A 329 19.38 -2.65 4.36
CA TRP A 329 20.23 -1.55 3.91
C TRP A 329 19.76 -0.21 4.47
N THR A 330 20.72 0.69 4.67
CA THR A 330 20.43 2.09 5.04
C THR A 330 19.81 2.86 3.88
N SER A 331 20.15 2.50 2.64
CA SER A 331 19.53 3.01 1.42
C SER A 331 19.80 2.10 0.22
N LEU A 332 19.01 2.27 -0.86
CA LEU A 332 19.29 1.62 -2.15
C LEU A 332 20.67 2.03 -2.71
N ALA A 333 21.08 3.29 -2.50
CA ALA A 333 22.38 3.78 -2.95
C ALA A 333 23.54 3.06 -2.26
N ASP A 334 23.39 2.73 -0.97
CA ASP A 334 24.41 1.97 -0.23
C ASP A 334 24.58 0.57 -0.80
N HIS A 335 23.48 -0.15 -1.10
CA HIS A 335 23.55 -1.44 -1.78
C HIS A 335 24.26 -1.28 -3.14
N GLN A 336 23.83 -0.33 -3.97
CA GLN A 336 24.41 -0.12 -5.30
C GLN A 336 25.92 0.15 -5.25
N ALA A 337 26.40 0.87 -4.23
CA ALA A 337 27.83 1.15 -4.02
C ALA A 337 28.68 -0.10 -3.68
N GLN A 338 28.03 -1.21 -3.28
CA GLN A 338 28.68 -2.50 -3.01
C GLN A 338 28.65 -3.46 -4.20
N ARG A 339 28.09 -3.05 -5.36
CA ARG A 339 28.10 -3.82 -6.59
C ARG A 339 29.29 -3.42 -7.48
N GLY A 340 29.70 -4.35 -8.34
CA GLY A 340 30.77 -4.14 -9.32
C GLY A 340 32.05 -4.92 -9.03
N GLU A 341 32.94 -4.92 -10.01
CA GLU A 341 34.16 -5.73 -10.00
C GLU A 341 35.02 -5.48 -8.75
N GLY A 342 35.49 -6.56 -8.13
CA GLY A 342 36.35 -6.50 -6.93
C GLY A 342 35.61 -6.29 -5.61
N LYS A 343 34.31 -5.99 -5.62
CA LYS A 343 33.47 -5.89 -4.42
C LYS A 343 33.10 -7.27 -3.86
N VAL A 344 32.79 -7.32 -2.58
CA VAL A 344 32.48 -8.59 -1.86
C VAL A 344 31.28 -9.30 -2.46
N ILE A 345 30.21 -8.57 -2.77
CA ILE A 345 29.01 -9.14 -3.40
C ILE A 345 29.38 -9.84 -4.70
N ASP A 346 30.15 -9.18 -5.58
CA ASP A 346 30.54 -9.74 -6.88
C ASP A 346 31.50 -10.94 -6.74
N LYS A 347 32.45 -10.88 -5.79
CA LYS A 347 33.35 -12.01 -5.48
C LYS A 347 32.59 -13.28 -5.07
N HIS A 348 31.49 -13.13 -4.33
CA HIS A 348 30.71 -14.25 -3.80
C HIS A 348 29.42 -14.51 -4.59
N ILE A 349 29.13 -13.75 -5.65
CA ILE A 349 27.88 -13.86 -6.42
C ILE A 349 27.66 -15.24 -7.05
N HIS A 350 28.74 -16.01 -7.21
CA HIS A 350 28.70 -17.36 -7.77
C HIS A 350 27.84 -18.33 -6.93
N TYR A 351 27.80 -18.16 -5.60
CA TYR A 351 26.93 -18.95 -4.71
C TYR A 351 25.47 -18.81 -5.14
N ILE A 352 25.06 -17.58 -5.40
CA ILE A 352 23.68 -17.22 -5.73
C ILE A 352 23.45 -17.04 -7.23
N ARG A 353 24.29 -17.59 -8.12
CA ARG A 353 24.08 -17.53 -9.59
C ARG A 353 23.73 -18.87 -10.21
N SER A 354 24.14 -19.97 -9.60
CA SER A 354 23.85 -21.34 -10.06
C SER A 354 22.95 -22.08 -9.09
N GLY A 355 22.27 -23.14 -9.53
CA GLY A 355 21.41 -23.98 -8.68
C GLY A 355 19.98 -23.48 -8.49
N ARG A 356 19.49 -22.63 -9.39
CA ARG A 356 18.08 -22.21 -9.48
C ARG A 356 17.68 -21.98 -10.93
N LYS A 357 16.39 -21.97 -11.20
CA LYS A 357 15.85 -21.72 -12.56
C LYS A 357 15.77 -20.23 -12.89
N SER A 358 15.30 -19.41 -11.96
CA SER A 358 15.15 -17.97 -12.17
C SER A 358 15.36 -17.18 -10.87
N VAL A 359 15.50 -15.86 -11.00
CA VAL A 359 15.72 -14.94 -9.89
C VAL A 359 14.85 -13.70 -10.03
N GLU A 360 14.33 -13.22 -8.92
CA GLU A 360 13.73 -11.90 -8.81
C GLU A 360 14.44 -11.14 -7.69
N LEU A 361 14.75 -9.87 -7.94
CA LEU A 361 15.38 -8.98 -6.97
C LEU A 361 14.69 -7.62 -7.03
N PHE A 362 14.28 -7.13 -5.87
CA PHE A 362 13.71 -5.80 -5.71
C PHE A 362 13.97 -5.25 -4.31
N HIS A 363 13.73 -3.95 -4.12
CA HIS A 363 13.84 -3.29 -2.84
C HIS A 363 12.49 -2.79 -2.36
N VAL A 364 12.32 -2.74 -1.05
CA VAL A 364 11.10 -2.23 -0.41
C VAL A 364 11.49 -1.37 0.78
N ASN A 365 10.89 -0.18 0.86
CA ASN A 365 10.98 0.64 2.07
C ASN A 365 9.83 0.26 2.99
N LEU A 366 10.02 -0.81 3.76
CA LEU A 366 8.98 -1.40 4.60
C LEU A 366 8.57 -0.46 5.74
N GLN A 367 7.28 -0.40 6.01
CA GLN A 367 6.71 0.24 7.19
C GLN A 367 6.12 -0.83 8.09
N LYS A 368 6.60 -0.88 9.33
CA LYS A 368 5.98 -1.68 10.39
C LYS A 368 4.61 -1.07 10.72
N LEU A 369 3.56 -1.90 10.70
CA LEU A 369 2.16 -1.50 10.92
C LEU A 369 1.68 -1.78 12.33
#